data_AF-A0A933MNV3-F1
#
_entry.id   AF-A0A933MNV3-F1
#
_cell.length_a   1.000
_cell.length_b   1.000
_cell.length_c   1.000
_cell.angle_alpha   90.00
_cell.angle_beta   90.00
_cell.angle_gamma   90.00
#
_symmetry.space_group_name_H-M   'P 1'
#
loop_
_entity.id
_entity.type
_entity.pdbx_description
1 polymer ?
#
loop_
_entity_poly.entity_id
_entity_poly.type
_entity_poly.pdbx_seq_one_letter_code
_entity_poly.pdbx_strand_id
1 'polypeptide(L)' 'MESDVPVAVATNLLVAHERMDAELAYQITKLFLERTADLVAVHKAAKEITLKSAVMGSSVPFHPGALRYYKEKGVKVPGS' A
#
# COMPACT_ATOMS: atom_id res chain seq x y z
N MET A 1 -29.91 -19.12 10.79
CA MET A 1 -29.67 -17.83 10.11
C MET A 1 -28.23 -17.46 10.41
N GLU A 2 -27.40 -17.32 9.38
CA GLU A 2 -26.15 -16.55 9.51
C GLU A 2 -26.54 -15.09 9.73
N SER A 3 -26.02 -14.48 10.78
CA SER A 3 -26.13 -13.05 11.04
C SER A 3 -24.72 -12.47 11.07
N ASP A 4 -24.52 -11.31 10.46
CA ASP A 4 -23.23 -10.64 10.45
C ASP A 4 -22.69 -10.47 11.88
N VAL A 5 -21.41 -10.81 12.07
CA VAL A 5 -20.73 -10.65 13.37
C VAL A 5 -19.90 -9.37 13.30
N PRO A 6 -20.16 -8.36 14.16
CA PRO A 6 -19.33 -7.17 14.21
C PRO A 6 -17.93 -7.53 14.69
N VAL A 7 -16.93 -7.14 13.91
CA VAL A 7 -15.51 -7.39 14.21
C VAL A 7 -14.71 -6.10 14.12
N ALA A 8 -13.66 -6.01 14.94
CA ALA A 8 -12.66 -4.97 14.79
C ALA A 8 -11.72 -5.31 13.63
N VAL A 9 -11.37 -4.30 12.83
CA VAL A 9 -10.42 -4.42 11.72
C VAL A 9 -9.32 -3.39 11.87
N ALA A 10 -8.12 -3.74 11.44
CA ALA A 10 -6.97 -2.84 11.37
C ALA A 10 -6.41 -2.81 9.96
N THR A 11 -5.92 -1.65 9.53
CA THR A 11 -5.24 -1.50 8.24
C THR A 11 -3.84 -2.06 8.33
N ASN A 12 -3.48 -2.95 7.40
CA ASN A 12 -2.10 -3.42 7.25
C ASN A 12 -1.27 -2.39 6.48
N LEU A 13 -0.11 -2.05 7.03
CA LEU A 13 0.84 -1.13 6.42
C LEU A 13 2.13 -1.87 6.06
N LEU A 14 2.64 -1.62 4.85
CA LEU A 14 4.00 -1.98 4.48
C LEU A 14 4.92 -0.82 4.86
N VAL A 15 5.77 -1.05 5.87
CA VAL A 15 6.63 -0.01 6.45
C VAL A 15 8.09 -0.21 6.07
N ALA A 16 8.82 0.89 5.92
CA ALA A 16 10.25 0.91 5.67
C ALA A 16 10.91 1.95 6.58
N HIS A 17 12.20 1.77 6.86
CA HIS A 17 12.98 2.75 7.61
C HIS A 17 13.14 4.05 6.82
N GLU A 18 13.14 5.21 7.49
CA GLU A 18 13.24 6.54 6.84
C GLU A 18 14.51 6.72 6.00
N ARG A 19 15.58 5.99 6.34
CA ARG A 19 16.89 6.02 5.67
C ARG A 19 17.07 4.97 4.58
N MET A 20 16.02 4.22 4.26
CA MET A 20 16.07 3.31 3.11
C MET A 20 16.35 4.13 1.84
N ASP A 21 17.14 3.59 0.92
CA ASP A 21 17.39 4.25 -0.35
C ASP A 21 16.06 4.53 -1.08
N ALA A 22 15.92 5.76 -1.60
CA ALA A 22 14.68 6.21 -2.22
C ALA A 22 14.36 5.45 -3.51
N GLU A 23 15.39 5.05 -4.27
CA GLU A 23 15.20 4.25 -5.47
C GLU A 23 14.74 2.85 -5.12
N LEU A 24 15.35 2.21 -4.12
CA LEU A 24 14.93 0.90 -3.64
C LEU A 24 13.47 0.93 -3.15
N ALA A 25 13.08 1.91 -2.34
CA ALA A 25 11.70 2.06 -1.88
C ALA A 25 10.71 2.27 -3.03
N TYR A 26 11.10 3.03 -4.07
CA TYR A 26 10.29 3.19 -5.28
C TYR A 26 10.10 1.86 -6.01
N GLN A 27 11.18 1.10 -6.24
CA GLN A 27 11.12 -0.17 -6.95
C GLN A 27 10.28 -1.20 -6.20
N ILE A 28 10.39 -1.27 -4.87
CA ILE A 28 9.54 -2.12 -4.03
C ILE A 28 8.07 -1.72 -4.18
N THR A 29 7.76 -0.43 -4.07
CA THR A 29 6.39 0.10 -4.19
C THR A 29 5.78 -0.24 -5.55
N LYS A 30 6.56 -0.01 -6.62
CA LYS A 30 6.18 -0.34 -8.00
C LYS A 30 5.91 -1.83 -8.16
N LEU A 31 6.82 -2.67 -7.69
CA LEU A 31 6.68 -4.12 -7.78
C LEU A 31 5.40 -4.59 -7.07
N PHE A 32 5.12 -4.08 -5.87
CA PHE A 32 3.94 -4.44 -5.09
C PHE A 32 2.62 -4.14 -5.82
N LEU A 33 2.55 -3.00 -6.51
CA LEU A 33 1.33 -2.54 -7.19
C LEU A 33 1.19 -3.01 -8.63
N GLU A 34 2.29 -3.33 -9.31
CA GLU A 34 2.27 -3.85 -10.69
C GLU A 34 2.25 -5.38 -10.74
N ARG A 35 2.67 -6.06 -9.67
CA ARG A 35 2.67 -7.54 -9.55
C ARG A 35 1.67 -8.05 -8.51
N THR A 36 0.59 -7.33 -8.25
CA THR A 36 -0.44 -7.74 -7.27
C THR A 36 -1.00 -9.14 -7.55
N ALA A 37 -1.07 -9.57 -8.80
CA ALA A 37 -1.51 -10.93 -9.15
C ALA A 37 -0.63 -12.03 -8.50
N ASP A 38 0.67 -11.80 -8.41
CA ASP A 38 1.62 -12.74 -7.79
C ASP A 38 1.39 -12.78 -6.27
N LEU A 39 1.04 -11.63 -5.66
CA LEU A 39 0.67 -11.56 -4.24
C LEU A 39 -0.67 -12.23 -3.94
N VAL A 40 -1.64 -12.14 -4.86
CA VAL A 40 -2.95 -12.79 -4.74
C VAL A 40 -2.83 -14.30 -4.76
N ALA A 41 -1.86 -14.84 -5.51
CA ALA A 41 -1.58 -16.28 -5.52
C ALA A 41 -1.08 -16.78 -4.15
N VAL A 42 -0.41 -15.92 -3.38
CA VAL A 42 0.04 -16.22 -2.01
C VAL A 42 -1.07 -15.99 -0.98
N HIS A 43 -1.79 -14.87 -1.07
CA HIS A 43 -2.84 -14.52 -0.11
C HIS A 43 -3.99 -13.74 -0.76
N LYS A 44 -5.24 -14.25 -0.60
CA LYS A 44 -6.43 -13.68 -1.27
C LYS A 44 -6.72 -12.22 -0.91
N ALA A 45 -6.40 -11.77 0.31
CA ALA A 45 -6.62 -10.37 0.72
C ALA A 45 -5.79 -9.36 -0.11
N ALA A 46 -4.73 -9.80 -0.80
CA ALA A 46 -3.96 -8.93 -1.68
C ALA A 46 -4.79 -8.38 -2.85
N LYS A 47 -5.98 -8.94 -3.14
CA LYS A 47 -6.92 -8.40 -4.14
C LYS A 47 -7.40 -6.99 -3.81
N GLU A 48 -7.32 -6.59 -2.54
CA GLU A 48 -7.73 -5.27 -2.07
C GLU A 48 -6.62 -4.22 -2.25
N ILE A 49 -5.41 -4.63 -2.64
CA ILE A 49 -4.30 -3.74 -2.93
C ILE A 49 -4.55 -3.08 -4.28
N THR A 50 -4.82 -1.78 -4.24
CA THR A 50 -5.04 -0.91 -5.39
C THR A 50 -4.26 0.37 -5.18
N LEU A 51 -4.03 1.13 -6.25
CA LEU A 51 -3.44 2.48 -6.14
C LEU A 51 -4.21 3.39 -5.18
N LYS A 52 -5.54 3.25 -5.12
CA LYS A 52 -6.39 4.04 -4.21
C LYS A 52 -6.20 3.60 -2.76
N SER A 53 -6.21 2.29 -2.47
CA SER A 53 -6.05 1.79 -1.10
C SER A 53 -4.63 1.99 -0.56
N ALA A 54 -3.61 1.94 -1.42
CA ALA A 54 -2.21 2.09 -1.03
C ALA A 54 -1.83 3.47 -0.47
N VAL A 55 -2.66 4.51 -0.71
CA VAL A 55 -2.44 5.86 -0.18
C VAL A 55 -3.38 6.21 0.98
N MET A 56 -4.19 5.27 1.47
CA MET A 56 -5.13 5.49 2.57
C MET A 56 -4.66 4.81 3.85
N GLY A 57 -5.04 5.37 5.00
CA GLY A 57 -4.89 4.72 6.30
C GLY A 57 -3.47 4.73 6.89
N SER A 58 -2.50 5.41 6.28
CA SER A 58 -1.19 5.62 6.91
C SER A 58 -1.29 6.67 8.02
N SER A 59 -0.87 6.32 9.23
CA SER A 59 -0.71 7.24 10.36
C SER A 59 0.67 7.91 10.40
N VAL A 60 1.58 7.52 9.50
CA VAL A 60 2.96 8.02 9.42
C VAL A 60 3.27 8.54 8.01
N PRO A 61 4.28 9.42 7.85
CA PRO A 61 4.65 9.94 6.54
C PRO A 61 5.07 8.84 5.56
N PHE A 62 4.76 9.04 4.29
CA PHE A 62 5.21 8.14 3.23
C PHE A 62 6.70 8.35 2.91
N HIS A 63 7.38 7.26 2.60
CA HIS A 63 8.77 7.30 2.12
C HIS A 63 8.86 8.08 0.79
N PRO A 64 9.92 8.89 0.55
CA PRO A 64 10.07 9.67 -0.68
C PRO A 64 9.96 8.83 -1.97
N GLY A 65 10.52 7.62 -1.98
CA GLY A 65 10.41 6.68 -3.09
C GLY A 65 8.98 6.25 -3.41
N ALA A 66 8.18 5.96 -2.37
CA ALA A 66 6.77 5.60 -2.54
C ALA A 66 5.93 6.79 -3.02
N LEU A 67 6.16 7.98 -2.45
CA LEU A 67 5.52 9.23 -2.89
C LEU A 67 5.77 9.52 -4.37
N ARG A 68 7.03 9.32 -4.83
CA ARG A 68 7.38 9.49 -6.24
C ARG A 68 6.55 8.59 -7.14
N TYR A 69 6.44 7.31 -6.79
CA TYR A 69 5.62 6.35 -7.53
C TYR A 69 4.13 6.74 -7.57
N TYR A 70 3.55 7.10 -6.42
CA TYR A 70 2.13 7.50 -6.38
C TYR A 70 1.84 8.75 -7.21
N LYS A 71 2.74 9.74 -7.17
CA LYS A 71 2.64 10.96 -7.99
C LYS A 71 2.70 10.65 -9.49
N GLU A 72 3.62 9.79 -9.91
CA GLU A 72 3.74 9.34 -11.31
C GLU A 72 2.47 8.62 -11.81
N LYS A 73 1.81 7.86 -10.93
CA LYS A 73 0.52 7.21 -11.24
C LYS A 73 -0.69 8.14 -11.11
N GLY A 74 -0.48 9.43 -10.86
CA GLY A 74 -1.53 10.45 -10.78
C GLY A 74 -2.38 10.39 -9.51
N VAL A 75 -1.92 9.70 -8.47
CA VAL A 75 -2.65 9.57 -7.21
C VAL A 75 -2.27 10.70 -6.26
N LYS A 76 -3.27 11.42 -5.75
CA LYS A 76 -3.06 12.39 -4.67
C LYS A 76 -2.93 11.66 -3.33
N VAL A 77 -1.80 11.88 -2.65
CA VAL A 77 -1.56 11.37 -1.30
C VAL A 77 -2.20 12.35 -0.31
N PRO A 78 -3.15 11.92 0.54
CA PRO A 78 -3.75 12.81 1.52
C PRO A 78 -2.71 13.33 2.52
N GLY A 79 -2.67 14.65 2.73
CA GLY A 79 -1.74 15.28 3.68
C GLY A 79 -0.31 15.47 3.18
N SER A 80 -0.03 15.26 1.89
CA SER A 80 1.25 15.61 1.23
C SER A 80 1.29 17.03 0.71
#